data_AF-A0A8H4RK40-F1
#
_entry.id   AF-A0A8H4RK40-F1
#
_cell.length_a   1.000
_cell.length_b   1.000
_cell.length_c   1.000
_cell.angle_alpha   90.00
_cell.angle_beta   90.00
_cell.angle_gamma   90.00
#
_symmetry.space_group_name_H-M   'P 1'
#
loop_
_entity.id
_entity.type
_entity.pdbx_description
1 polymer ?
#
loop_
_entity_poly.entity_id
_entity_poly.type
_entity_poly.pdbx_seq_one_letter_code
_entity_poly.pdbx_strand_id
1 'polypeptide(L)'
;MTHILLFCIAEEAKPFVHKVLDVKLEGCGIFYLVETHTCPSRSKEFKQELEDDETFETEFIGASEQDCQKWALEKQYQVNFIEQNIIAIADARSARDSTISIQSYNDGTPLEFGRYGVLPREHDTWYDFRIDHKKATEVFISLQEGDQEIVYPVYFGHKEELTDEHGVFDVDKAERFVEGEDPAMFEF
;
A
#
# COMPACT_ATOMS: atom_id res chain seq x y z
N MET A 1 -3.52 -12.26 11.73
CA MET A 1 -3.30 -10.89 11.25
C MET A 1 -2.05 -10.91 10.40
N THR A 2 -2.24 -10.68 9.12
CA THR A 2 -1.21 -10.50 8.09
C THR A 2 -0.67 -9.07 8.16
N HIS A 3 0.49 -8.78 7.54
CA HIS A 3 1.05 -7.42 7.48
C HIS A 3 1.59 -7.15 6.08
N ILE A 4 1.56 -5.87 5.69
CA ILE A 4 2.04 -5.37 4.40
C ILE A 4 3.56 -5.41 4.36
N LEU A 5 4.14 -5.90 3.27
CA LEU A 5 5.58 -5.82 3.05
C LEU A 5 5.99 -4.38 2.75
N LEU A 6 6.87 -3.83 3.59
CA LEU A 6 7.47 -2.50 3.44
C LEU A 6 8.89 -2.62 2.88
N PHE A 7 9.07 -2.15 1.66
CA PHE A 7 10.37 -2.04 1.01
C PHE A 7 10.94 -0.63 1.17
N CYS A 8 12.23 -0.53 1.44
CA CYS A 8 12.96 0.72 1.39
C CYS A 8 13.96 0.65 0.23
N ILE A 9 13.74 1.45 -0.81
CA ILE A 9 14.52 1.38 -2.06
C ILE A 9 15.51 2.53 -2.24
N ALA A 10 15.53 3.50 -1.32
CA ALA A 10 16.45 4.64 -1.36
C ALA A 10 17.11 4.88 0.01
N GLU A 11 18.40 5.21 0.01
CA GLU A 11 19.16 5.46 1.25
C GLU A 11 18.57 6.63 2.04
N GLU A 12 18.19 7.72 1.35
CA GLU A 12 17.59 8.88 2.00
C GLU A 12 16.24 8.58 2.65
N ALA A 13 15.57 7.48 2.29
CA ALA A 13 14.28 7.08 2.85
C ALA A 13 14.40 6.33 4.18
N LYS A 14 15.59 5.81 4.55
CA LYS A 14 15.78 5.04 5.79
C LYS A 14 15.27 5.78 7.04
N PRO A 15 15.55 7.08 7.26
CA PRO A 15 15.01 7.80 8.42
C PRO A 15 13.48 7.92 8.41
N PHE A 16 12.86 7.91 7.23
CA PHE A 16 11.40 7.98 7.10
C PHE A 16 10.72 6.64 7.43
N VAL A 17 11.39 5.50 7.18
CA VAL A 17 10.85 4.16 7.44
C VAL A 17 10.44 3.97 8.91
N HIS A 18 11.13 4.60 9.86
CA HIS A 18 10.72 4.60 11.27
C HIS A 18 9.28 5.10 11.44
N LYS A 19 8.96 6.25 10.82
CA LYS A 19 7.61 6.84 10.89
C LYS A 19 6.54 5.96 10.27
N VAL A 20 6.90 5.20 9.25
CA VAL A 20 5.99 4.26 8.58
C VAL A 20 5.72 3.05 9.48
N LEU A 21 6.76 2.47 10.09
CA LEU A 21 6.63 1.34 11.02
C LEU A 21 5.87 1.70 12.31
N ASP A 22 5.86 2.98 12.66
CA ASP A 22 5.06 3.52 13.77
C ASP A 22 3.55 3.56 13.48
N VAL A 23 3.13 3.37 12.23
CA VAL A 23 1.70 3.29 11.88
C VAL A 23 1.12 2.00 12.43
N LYS A 24 0.12 2.15 13.30
CA LYS A 24 -0.54 1.03 13.98
C LYS A 24 -2.03 0.97 13.66
N LEU A 25 -2.57 -0.24 13.58
CA LEU A 25 -3.99 -0.56 13.59
C LEU A 25 -4.32 -1.29 14.90
N GLU A 26 -5.21 -0.69 15.71
CA GLU A 26 -5.60 -1.22 17.03
C GLU A 26 -4.41 -1.53 17.97
N GLY A 27 -3.31 -0.80 17.83
CA GLY A 27 -2.08 -0.98 18.62
C GLY A 27 -1.09 -2.00 18.04
N CYS A 28 -1.41 -2.65 16.92
CA CYS A 28 -0.52 -3.56 16.19
C CYS A 28 0.09 -2.86 14.97
N GLY A 29 1.36 -3.13 14.64
CA GLY A 29 1.95 -2.64 13.39
C GLY A 29 1.25 -3.23 12.18
N ILE A 30 1.19 -2.50 11.07
CA ILE A 30 0.61 -3.02 9.82
C ILE A 30 1.67 -3.42 8.79
N PHE A 31 2.96 -3.20 9.09
CA PHE A 31 4.06 -3.38 8.17
C PHE A 31 5.10 -4.40 8.66
N TYR A 32 5.69 -5.11 7.70
CA TYR A 32 6.94 -5.87 7.84
C TYR A 32 8.03 -5.24 6.99
N LEU A 33 9.10 -4.76 7.61
CA LEU A 33 10.26 -4.24 6.88
C LEU A 33 11.02 -5.36 6.18
N VAL A 34 11.17 -5.26 4.86
CA VAL A 34 11.92 -6.23 4.06
C VAL A 34 13.39 -5.84 3.97
N GLU A 35 14.24 -6.58 4.69
CA GLU A 35 15.68 -6.34 4.75
C GLU A 35 16.49 -7.21 3.78
N THR A 36 16.01 -8.41 3.39
CA THR A 36 16.78 -9.35 2.55
C THR A 36 15.93 -9.99 1.46
N HIS A 37 16.57 -10.51 0.40
CA HIS A 37 15.91 -11.27 -0.66
C HIS A 37 15.37 -12.63 -0.19
N THR A 38 15.72 -13.08 1.02
CA THR A 38 15.23 -14.33 1.59
C THR A 38 13.96 -14.08 2.37
N CYS A 39 12.85 -14.69 1.95
CA CYS A 39 11.59 -14.60 2.71
C CYS A 39 11.74 -15.35 4.03
N PRO A 40 11.55 -14.69 5.18
CA PRO A 40 11.62 -15.33 6.48
C PRO A 40 10.56 -16.43 6.65
N SER A 41 10.90 -17.45 7.42
CA SER A 41 9.98 -18.59 7.66
C SER A 41 8.99 -18.33 8.80
N ARG A 42 9.24 -17.29 9.60
CA ARG A 42 8.45 -16.91 10.77
C ARG A 42 8.24 -15.40 10.80
N SER A 43 7.06 -14.95 11.20
CA SER A 43 6.72 -13.52 11.27
C SER A 43 7.65 -12.69 12.15
N LYS A 44 8.16 -13.28 13.25
CA LYS A 44 9.06 -12.59 14.20
C LYS A 44 10.43 -12.22 13.63
N GLU A 45 10.77 -12.78 12.47
CA GLU A 45 12.03 -12.48 11.78
C GLU A 45 11.91 -11.19 10.94
N PHE A 46 10.69 -10.71 10.70
CA PHE A 46 10.48 -9.36 10.15
C PHE A 46 10.43 -8.33 11.27
N LYS A 47 11.06 -7.18 11.04
CA LYS A 47 10.91 -6.01 11.92
C LYS A 47 9.58 -5.31 11.64
N GLN A 48 8.89 -4.95 12.73
CA GLN A 48 7.64 -4.18 12.72
C GLN A 48 7.79 -2.81 13.41
N GLU A 49 8.94 -2.59 14.04
CA GLU A 49 9.32 -1.39 14.76
C GLU A 49 10.85 -1.29 14.69
N LEU A 50 11.35 -0.07 14.84
CA LEU A 50 12.76 0.26 14.95
C LEU A 50 12.90 1.21 16.13
N GLU A 51 13.92 1.04 16.95
CA GLU A 51 14.22 2.02 18.00
C GLU A 51 14.63 3.37 17.39
N ASP A 52 14.49 4.48 18.15
CA ASP A 52 14.74 5.86 17.66
C ASP A 52 16.11 6.06 16.99
N ASP A 53 17.13 5.33 17.45
CA ASP A 53 18.51 5.37 16.93
C ASP A 53 18.91 4.07 16.19
N GLU A 54 17.99 3.13 15.98
CA GLU A 54 18.28 1.88 15.30
C GLU A 54 18.45 2.11 13.80
N THR A 55 19.68 1.94 13.31
CA THR A 55 19.93 1.83 11.88
C THR A 55 19.56 0.44 11.39
N PHE A 56 19.02 0.35 10.18
CA PHE A 56 18.80 -0.93 9.49
C PHE A 56 19.50 -0.94 8.12
N GLU A 57 19.74 -2.15 7.61
CA GLU A 57 20.24 -2.37 6.27
C GLU A 57 19.22 -3.15 5.46
N THR A 58 19.13 -2.85 4.17
CA THR A 58 18.26 -3.60 3.27
C THR A 58 18.96 -3.84 1.93
N GLU A 59 18.80 -5.06 1.42
CA GLU A 59 19.31 -5.45 0.09
C GLU A 59 18.51 -4.82 -1.06
N PHE A 60 17.42 -4.10 -0.77
CA PHE A 60 16.54 -3.47 -1.75
C PHE A 60 16.92 -2.01 -2.09
N ILE A 61 17.97 -1.45 -1.47
CA ILE A 61 18.47 -0.13 -1.87
C ILE A 61 18.87 -0.14 -3.34
N GLY A 62 18.30 0.79 -4.12
CA GLY A 62 18.51 0.88 -5.57
C GLY A 62 17.66 -0.08 -6.40
N ALA A 63 16.80 -0.90 -5.78
CA ALA A 63 15.83 -1.72 -6.49
C ALA A 63 14.76 -0.86 -7.18
N SER A 64 14.20 -1.37 -8.27
CA SER A 64 13.02 -0.77 -8.91
C SER A 64 11.73 -1.21 -8.20
N GLU A 65 10.64 -0.47 -8.42
CA GLU A 65 9.32 -0.90 -7.95
C GLU A 65 8.95 -2.29 -8.51
N GLN A 66 9.31 -2.55 -9.76
CA GLN A 66 9.07 -3.84 -10.41
C GLN A 66 9.83 -4.99 -9.74
N ASP A 67 11.03 -4.75 -9.20
CA ASP A 67 11.78 -5.76 -8.45
C ASP A 67 11.06 -6.10 -7.15
N CYS A 68 10.55 -5.11 -6.42
CA CYS A 68 9.76 -5.29 -5.20
C CYS A 68 8.44 -6.04 -5.49
N GLN A 69 7.71 -5.62 -6.52
CA GLN A 69 6.48 -6.26 -7.00
C GLN A 69 6.70 -7.73 -7.34
N LYS A 70 7.74 -8.03 -8.13
CA LYS A 70 8.07 -9.40 -8.52
C LYS A 70 8.44 -10.25 -7.30
N TRP A 71 9.26 -9.71 -6.41
CA TRP A 71 9.62 -10.42 -5.18
C TRP A 71 8.37 -10.73 -4.35
N ALA A 72 7.48 -9.75 -4.16
CA ALA A 72 6.24 -9.95 -3.41
C ALA A 72 5.35 -11.04 -4.02
N LEU A 73 5.10 -11.00 -5.33
CA LEU A 73 4.33 -12.03 -6.04
C LEU A 73 4.93 -13.43 -5.87
N GLU A 74 6.26 -13.56 -5.93
CA GLU A 74 6.95 -14.83 -5.74
C GLU A 74 6.85 -15.38 -4.31
N LYS A 75 6.81 -14.51 -3.29
CA LYS A 75 6.95 -14.90 -1.87
C LYS A 75 5.65 -14.90 -1.07
N GLN A 76 4.67 -14.06 -1.41
CA GLN A 76 3.49 -13.81 -0.58
C GLN A 76 2.65 -15.05 -0.25
N TYR A 77 2.64 -16.05 -1.14
CA TYR A 77 1.89 -17.30 -0.93
C TYR A 77 2.69 -18.40 -0.20
N GLN A 78 3.97 -18.16 0.13
CA GLN A 78 4.82 -19.16 0.78
C GLN A 78 4.57 -19.24 2.29
N VAL A 79 3.99 -18.19 2.88
CA VAL A 79 3.68 -18.07 4.31
C VAL A 79 2.32 -17.41 4.49
N ASN A 80 1.69 -17.60 5.65
CA ASN A 80 0.31 -17.15 5.92
C ASN A 80 0.22 -15.85 6.73
N PHE A 81 1.35 -15.19 6.98
CA PHE A 81 1.42 -13.97 7.77
C PHE A 81 1.76 -12.73 6.93
N ILE A 82 2.07 -12.88 5.64
CA ILE A 82 2.26 -11.78 4.70
C ILE A 82 0.90 -11.41 4.10
N GLU A 83 0.62 -10.11 4.02
CA GLU A 83 -0.55 -9.60 3.30
C GLU A 83 -0.39 -9.85 1.80
N GLN A 84 -1.45 -10.36 1.18
CA GLN A 84 -1.42 -10.70 -0.24
C GLN A 84 -1.81 -9.49 -1.07
N ASN A 85 -1.18 -9.35 -2.23
CA ASN A 85 -1.51 -8.39 -3.27
C ASN A 85 -1.43 -6.92 -2.80
N ILE A 86 -0.78 -6.63 -1.67
CA ILE A 86 -0.53 -5.27 -1.19
C ILE A 86 0.93 -5.16 -0.72
N ILE A 87 1.63 -4.16 -1.22
CA ILE A 87 2.98 -3.80 -0.77
C ILE A 87 3.07 -2.31 -0.48
N ALA A 88 4.09 -1.92 0.27
CA ALA A 88 4.43 -0.54 0.53
C ALA A 88 5.88 -0.27 0.14
N ILE A 89 6.13 0.88 -0.48
CA ILE A 89 7.46 1.29 -0.94
C ILE A 89 7.79 2.68 -0.39
N ALA A 90 8.87 2.74 0.38
CA ALA A 90 9.55 3.96 0.78
C ALA A 90 10.72 4.23 -0.19
N ASP A 91 10.63 5.34 -0.91
CA ASP A 91 11.61 5.76 -1.92
C ASP A 91 12.19 7.15 -1.61
N ALA A 92 13.00 7.68 -2.51
CA ALA A 92 13.62 9.00 -2.37
C ALA A 92 12.61 10.15 -2.15
N ARG A 93 11.38 10.00 -2.66
CA ARG A 93 10.31 10.98 -2.48
C ARG A 93 9.77 10.93 -1.06
N SER A 94 9.63 9.75 -0.48
CA SER A 94 9.11 9.55 0.87
C SER A 94 9.81 10.40 1.94
N ALA A 95 11.13 10.51 1.87
CA ALA A 95 11.91 11.35 2.79
C ALA A 95 11.62 12.86 2.66
N ARG A 96 11.19 13.31 1.48
CA ARG A 96 11.03 14.73 1.14
C ARG A 96 9.65 15.26 1.50
N ASP A 97 8.60 14.48 1.23
CA ASP A 97 7.21 14.92 1.40
C ASP A 97 6.41 14.08 2.41
N SER A 98 7.07 13.16 3.11
CA SER A 98 6.45 12.29 4.12
C SER A 98 5.32 11.39 3.58
N THR A 99 5.41 11.02 2.31
CA THR A 99 4.46 10.11 1.65
C THR A 99 5.02 8.70 1.49
N ILE A 100 4.14 7.72 1.28
CA ILE A 100 4.49 6.34 0.96
C ILE A 100 3.71 5.87 -0.26
N SER A 101 4.31 5.01 -1.09
CA SER A 101 3.61 4.31 -2.17
C SER A 101 2.99 3.03 -1.61
N ILE A 102 1.67 2.95 -1.54
CA ILE A 102 0.94 1.70 -1.31
C ILE A 102 0.54 1.16 -2.68
N GLN A 103 0.95 -0.06 -3.00
CA GLN A 103 0.64 -0.68 -4.29
C GLN A 103 -0.26 -1.89 -4.08
N SER A 104 -1.32 -1.99 -4.88
CA SER A 104 -2.28 -3.09 -4.84
C SER A 104 -2.29 -3.84 -6.17
N TYR A 105 -2.12 -5.16 -6.12
CA TYR A 105 -2.14 -6.04 -7.29
C TYR A 105 -3.55 -6.51 -7.58
N ASN A 106 -4.00 -6.34 -8.82
CA ASN A 106 -5.27 -6.87 -9.27
C ASN A 106 -5.09 -8.22 -9.97
N ASP A 107 -5.31 -9.33 -9.25
CA ASP A 107 -5.44 -10.68 -9.80
C ASP A 107 -6.91 -11.11 -9.99
N GLY A 108 -7.84 -10.18 -9.72
CA GLY A 108 -9.26 -10.47 -9.56
C GLY A 108 -10.04 -10.63 -10.85
N THR A 109 -11.29 -11.09 -10.68
CA THR A 109 -12.29 -11.15 -11.74
C THR A 109 -12.69 -9.73 -12.14
N PRO A 110 -12.82 -9.42 -13.45
CA PRO A 110 -13.28 -8.10 -13.87
C PRO A 110 -14.69 -7.84 -13.34
N LEU A 111 -14.87 -6.70 -12.67
CA LEU A 111 -16.15 -6.22 -12.17
C LEU A 111 -16.56 -4.98 -12.96
N GLU A 112 -17.82 -4.95 -13.41
CA GLU A 112 -18.37 -3.87 -14.22
C GLU A 112 -19.15 -2.87 -13.36
N PHE A 113 -18.80 -1.59 -13.48
CA PHE A 113 -19.35 -0.49 -12.70
C PHE A 113 -19.87 0.62 -13.60
N GLY A 114 -21.14 0.56 -14.00
CA GLY A 114 -21.87 1.62 -14.70
C GLY A 114 -21.01 2.53 -15.60
N ARG A 115 -20.89 3.81 -15.22
CA ARG A 115 -20.11 4.82 -15.97
C ARG A 115 -18.59 4.60 -16.02
N TYR A 116 -18.02 3.82 -15.12
CA TYR A 116 -16.58 3.56 -15.04
C TYR A 116 -16.15 2.35 -15.89
N GLY A 117 -17.10 1.51 -16.30
CA GLY A 117 -16.78 0.24 -16.96
C GLY A 117 -16.11 -0.73 -15.99
N VAL A 118 -15.13 -1.50 -16.48
CA VAL A 118 -14.46 -2.52 -15.67
C VAL A 118 -13.42 -1.88 -14.73
N LEU A 119 -13.49 -2.19 -13.43
CA LEU A 119 -12.50 -1.77 -12.45
C LEU A 119 -11.96 -2.96 -11.62
N PRO A 120 -10.65 -2.94 -11.27
CA PRO A 120 -9.61 -2.10 -11.86
C PRO A 120 -9.47 -2.37 -13.37
N ARG A 121 -9.03 -1.35 -14.14
CA ARG A 121 -9.09 -1.37 -15.62
C ARG A 121 -8.29 -2.49 -16.29
N GLU A 122 -7.22 -2.94 -15.65
CA GLU A 122 -6.23 -3.88 -16.15
C GLU A 122 -6.08 -5.03 -15.16
N HIS A 123 -5.94 -6.24 -15.70
CA HIS A 123 -5.62 -7.44 -14.93
C HIS A 123 -4.12 -7.61 -14.80
N ASP A 124 -3.71 -8.40 -13.82
CA ASP A 124 -2.31 -8.74 -13.56
C ASP A 124 -1.42 -7.49 -13.46
N THR A 125 -1.96 -6.45 -12.83
CA THR A 125 -1.36 -5.11 -12.80
C THR A 125 -1.33 -4.56 -11.38
N TRP A 126 -0.22 -3.91 -11.04
CA TRP A 126 -0.07 -3.17 -9.79
C TRP A 126 -0.59 -1.75 -9.95
N TYR A 127 -1.44 -1.33 -9.02
CA TYR A 127 -1.97 0.02 -8.91
C TYR A 127 -1.31 0.75 -7.76
N ASP A 128 -0.62 1.85 -8.08
CA ASP A 128 0.10 2.67 -7.09
C ASP A 128 -0.76 3.79 -6.47
N PHE A 129 -0.75 3.90 -5.15
CA PHE A 129 -1.38 4.98 -4.38
C PHE A 129 -0.31 5.63 -3.51
N ARG A 130 0.21 6.77 -3.96
CA ARG A 130 1.07 7.63 -3.14
C ARG A 130 0.22 8.38 -2.13
N ILE A 131 0.43 8.18 -0.84
CA ILE A 131 -0.41 8.75 0.24
C ILE A 131 0.42 9.33 1.37
N ASP A 132 -0.17 10.16 2.23
CA ASP A 132 0.40 10.41 3.56
C ASP A 132 0.52 9.08 4.31
N HIS A 133 1.72 8.74 4.81
CA HIS A 133 1.96 7.48 5.54
C HIS A 133 1.00 7.25 6.70
N LYS A 134 0.52 8.32 7.35
CA LYS A 134 -0.43 8.19 8.46
C LYS A 134 -1.77 7.62 8.03
N LYS A 135 -2.08 7.68 6.74
CA LYS A 135 -3.30 7.19 6.12
C LYS A 135 -3.21 5.77 5.58
N ALA A 136 -2.09 5.09 5.83
CA ALA A 136 -1.86 3.75 5.32
C ALA A 136 -2.83 2.72 5.93
N THR A 137 -3.26 2.90 7.17
CA THR A 137 -4.24 2.01 7.80
C THR A 137 -5.60 2.10 7.10
N GLU A 138 -6.06 3.31 6.78
CA GLU A 138 -7.32 3.55 6.07
C GLU A 138 -7.28 2.91 4.68
N VAL A 139 -6.22 3.16 3.90
CA VAL A 139 -6.06 2.53 2.57
C VAL A 139 -5.99 1.00 2.68
N PHE A 140 -5.28 0.47 3.67
CA PHE A 140 -5.20 -0.96 3.90
C PHE A 140 -6.58 -1.58 4.16
N ILE A 141 -7.35 -1.01 5.10
CA ILE A 141 -8.70 -1.51 5.43
C ILE A 141 -9.62 -1.40 4.22
N SER A 142 -9.63 -0.26 3.54
CA SER A 142 -10.48 -0.04 2.37
C SER A 142 -10.18 -1.04 1.25
N LEU A 143 -8.90 -1.30 0.93
CA LEU A 143 -8.55 -2.24 -0.13
C LEU A 143 -8.68 -3.72 0.27
N GLN A 144 -8.55 -4.05 1.55
CA GLN A 144 -8.50 -5.44 2.04
C GLN A 144 -9.85 -5.97 2.54
N GLU A 145 -10.64 -5.12 3.22
CA GLU A 145 -11.89 -5.50 3.89
C GLU A 145 -13.11 -4.77 3.31
N GLY A 146 -12.91 -3.69 2.55
CA GLY A 146 -13.99 -2.91 1.99
C GLY A 146 -14.74 -3.63 0.86
N ASP A 147 -16.04 -3.37 0.76
CA ASP A 147 -16.86 -3.92 -0.31
C ASP A 147 -16.38 -3.39 -1.66
N GLN A 148 -16.02 -4.28 -2.59
CA GLN A 148 -15.54 -3.92 -3.91
C GLN A 148 -16.56 -3.07 -4.68
N GLU A 149 -17.86 -3.24 -4.42
CA GLU A 149 -18.92 -2.40 -5.02
C GLU A 149 -18.85 -0.93 -4.62
N ILE A 150 -18.24 -0.64 -3.47
CA ILE A 150 -18.09 0.70 -2.91
C ILE A 150 -16.67 1.23 -3.14
N VAL A 151 -15.66 0.42 -2.83
CA VAL A 151 -14.26 0.84 -2.83
C VAL A 151 -13.72 1.00 -4.24
N TYR A 152 -14.06 0.12 -5.17
CA TYR A 152 -13.41 0.15 -6.48
C TYR A 152 -13.75 1.40 -7.30
N PRO A 153 -15.01 1.85 -7.38
CA PRO A 153 -15.34 3.13 -8.00
C PRO A 153 -14.55 4.30 -7.41
N VAL A 154 -14.33 4.33 -6.09
CA VAL A 154 -13.59 5.40 -5.42
C VAL A 154 -12.09 5.32 -5.73
N TYR A 155 -11.44 4.20 -5.41
CA TYR A 155 -9.99 4.08 -5.49
C TYR A 155 -9.47 3.91 -6.92
N PHE A 156 -10.18 3.19 -7.79
CA PHE A 156 -9.73 2.96 -9.16
C PHE A 156 -10.48 3.83 -10.18
N GLY A 157 -11.76 4.10 -9.96
CA GLY A 157 -12.58 4.93 -10.85
C GLY A 157 -12.27 6.42 -10.74
N HIS A 158 -12.15 6.94 -9.51
CA HIS A 158 -11.87 8.36 -9.20
C HIS A 158 -10.41 8.67 -8.90
N LYS A 159 -9.49 7.71 -9.14
CA LYS A 159 -8.08 7.87 -8.80
C LYS A 159 -7.50 9.20 -9.28
N GLU A 160 -7.74 9.55 -10.55
CA GLU A 160 -7.23 10.78 -11.16
C GLU A 160 -7.81 12.04 -10.51
N GLU A 161 -9.07 12.03 -10.07
CA GLU A 161 -9.74 13.17 -9.43
C GLU A 161 -9.42 13.31 -7.94
N LEU A 162 -8.98 12.22 -7.32
CA LEU A 162 -8.56 12.13 -5.93
C LEU A 162 -7.04 12.27 -5.77
N THR A 163 -6.31 12.40 -6.87
CA THR A 163 -4.86 12.63 -6.86
C THR A 163 -4.57 14.10 -7.12
N ASP A 164 -3.78 14.72 -6.26
CA ASP A 164 -3.40 16.13 -6.40
C ASP A 164 -2.38 16.37 -7.53
N GLU A 165 -2.03 17.63 -7.76
CA GLU A 165 -1.05 18.03 -8.79
C GLU A 165 0.37 17.50 -8.54
N HIS A 166 0.65 17.05 -7.32
CA HIS A 166 1.90 16.41 -6.93
C HIS A 166 1.84 14.89 -7.05
N GLY A 167 0.72 14.31 -7.45
CA GLY A 167 0.57 12.86 -7.54
C GLY A 167 0.30 12.18 -6.19
N VAL A 168 -0.18 12.91 -5.17
CA VAL A 168 -0.58 12.36 -3.87
C VAL A 168 -2.09 12.14 -3.84
N PHE A 169 -2.51 10.94 -3.48
CA PHE A 169 -3.90 10.53 -3.37
C PHE A 169 -4.50 10.96 -2.02
N ASP A 170 -5.62 11.69 -2.07
CA ASP A 170 -6.35 12.22 -0.93
C ASP A 170 -7.24 11.13 -0.30
N VAL A 171 -6.65 10.41 0.64
CA VAL A 171 -7.32 9.31 1.36
C VAL A 171 -8.53 9.81 2.16
N ASP A 172 -8.43 10.97 2.82
CA ASP A 172 -9.55 11.49 3.61
C ASP A 172 -10.77 11.79 2.74
N LYS A 173 -10.55 12.29 1.52
CA LYS A 173 -11.64 12.48 0.56
C LYS A 173 -12.17 11.17 -0.01
N ALA A 174 -11.30 10.19 -0.25
CA ALA A 174 -11.71 8.85 -0.67
C ALA A 174 -12.61 8.18 0.38
N GLU A 175 -12.23 8.20 1.65
CA GLU A 175 -13.01 7.60 2.75
C GLU A 175 -14.39 8.22 2.89
N ARG A 176 -14.52 9.55 2.80
CA ARG A 176 -15.85 10.22 2.78
C ARG A 176 -16.74 9.71 1.63
N PHE A 177 -16.15 9.40 0.48
CA PHE A 177 -16.91 8.83 -0.64
C PHE A 177 -17.32 7.39 -0.38
N VAL A 178 -16.44 6.58 0.22
CA VAL A 178 -16.75 5.20 0.64
C VAL A 178 -17.88 5.19 1.68
N GLU A 179 -17.88 6.12 2.63
CA GLU A 179 -18.92 6.27 3.66
C GLU A 179 -20.27 6.79 3.12
N GLY A 180 -20.35 7.11 1.82
CA GLY A 180 -21.59 7.57 1.17
C GLY A 180 -21.93 9.03 1.42
N GLU A 181 -20.95 9.86 1.82
CA GLU A 181 -21.16 11.30 2.02
C GLU A 181 -21.34 12.09 0.71
N ASP A 182 -21.11 11.45 -0.45
CA ASP A 182 -21.43 12.01 -1.77
C ASP A 182 -22.30 11.03 -2.61
N PRO A 183 -23.64 11.17 -2.58
CA PRO A 183 -24.55 10.30 -3.31
C PRO A 183 -24.40 10.36 -4.85
N ALA A 184 -23.82 11.45 -5.39
CA ALA A 184 -23.62 11.59 -6.84
C ALA A 184 -22.52 10.67 -7.40
N MET A 185 -21.78 10.02 -6.51
CA MET A 185 -20.77 9.00 -6.84
C MET A 185 -21.40 7.69 -7.33
N PHE A 186 -22.59 7.33 -6.82
CA PHE A 186 -23.26 6.04 -7.07
C PHE A 186 -24.47 6.17 -8.01
N GLU A 187 -24.54 7.22 -8.82
CA GLU A 187 -25.53 7.27 -9.91
C GLU A 187 -25.12 6.25 -11.00
N PHE A 188 -25.63 5.03 -10.85
CA PHE A 188 -25.52 3.90 -11.79
C PHE A 188 -26.33 4.12 -13.07
#